data_AF-A0A8S9K6B1-F1
#
_entry.id   AF-A0A8S9K6B1-F1
#
_cell.length_a   1.000
_cell.length_b   1.000
_cell.length_c   1.000
_cell.angle_alpha   90.00
_cell.angle_beta   90.00
_cell.angle_gamma   90.00
#
_symmetry.space_group_name_H-M   'P 1'
#
loop_
_entity.id
_entity.type
_entity.pdbx_description
1 polymer ?
#
loop_
_entity_poly.entity_id
_entity_poly.type
_entity_poly.pdbx_seq_one_letter_code
_entity_poly.pdbx_strand_id
1 'polypeptide(L)'
;MTADGFIRNNRGIDDGKDLPEEYLRALYERISRNEIKMKDDGLGPQQKQPANSSRLLGLDTILNIVVPRRGDDLYMETSDDLIRHMQERFKEKARKSESVYYAASDVVILRFMVEVCWAPMLAAFSVPLDQSDDAVITTLCLEGFHHAIHVTSVMSLKTHRDAFVTSLAKFTSLHSPADIKQKNIEAIKVGILSLNLFSLFSG
;
A
#
# COMPACT_ATOMS: atom_id res chain seq x y z
N MET A 1 -28.01 -18.12 17.37
CA MET A 1 -27.17 -19.32 17.64
C MET A 1 -27.07 -19.49 19.15
N THR A 2 -26.90 -20.70 19.69
CA THR A 2 -26.67 -20.93 21.14
C THR A 2 -25.18 -21.14 21.41
N ALA A 3 -24.74 -20.99 22.66
CA ALA A 3 -23.34 -21.25 23.05
C ALA A 3 -22.91 -22.68 22.69
N ASP A 4 -23.74 -23.68 23.00
CA ASP A 4 -23.45 -25.09 22.67
C ASP A 4 -23.44 -25.34 21.16
N GLY A 5 -24.30 -24.62 20.41
CA GLY A 5 -24.30 -24.63 18.96
C GLY A 5 -23.00 -24.05 18.39
N PHE A 6 -22.49 -22.97 18.97
CA PHE A 6 -21.21 -22.36 18.60
C PHE A 6 -20.03 -23.29 18.89
N ILE A 7 -20.01 -23.98 20.03
CA ILE A 7 -18.98 -24.97 20.37
C ILE A 7 -18.99 -26.13 19.36
N ARG A 8 -20.17 -26.70 19.08
CA ARG A 8 -20.30 -27.80 18.11
C ARG A 8 -19.84 -27.41 16.70
N ASN A 9 -20.10 -26.17 16.29
CA ASN A 9 -19.71 -25.67 14.97
C ASN A 9 -18.19 -25.47 14.83
N ASN A 10 -17.45 -25.38 15.94
CA ASN A 10 -16.01 -25.13 15.97
C ASN A 10 -15.22 -26.38 16.41
N ARG A 11 -15.78 -27.59 16.27
CA ARG A 11 -15.05 -28.83 16.51
C ARG A 11 -14.01 -29.10 15.41
N GLY A 12 -12.87 -29.66 15.79
CA GLY A 12 -11.79 -30.06 14.87
C GLY A 12 -10.94 -28.92 14.30
N ILE A 13 -11.15 -27.68 14.76
CA ILE A 13 -10.45 -26.50 14.19
C ILE A 13 -9.00 -26.34 14.69
N ASP A 14 -8.59 -27.12 15.70
CA ASP A 14 -7.22 -27.14 16.24
C ASP A 14 -6.45 -28.35 15.70
N ASP A 15 -6.03 -28.31 14.43
CA ASP A 15 -5.36 -29.41 13.73
C ASP A 15 -6.09 -30.76 13.86
N GLY A 16 -7.41 -30.73 13.69
CA GLY A 16 -8.28 -31.91 13.84
C GLY A 16 -8.69 -32.22 15.28
N LYS A 17 -8.26 -31.41 16.26
CA LYS A 17 -8.71 -31.46 17.66
C LYS A 17 -9.70 -30.35 17.97
N ASP A 18 -10.36 -30.50 19.12
CA ASP A 18 -11.29 -29.51 19.66
C ASP A 18 -10.56 -28.53 20.59
N LEU A 19 -10.91 -27.25 20.47
CA LEU A 19 -10.49 -26.23 21.44
C LEU A 19 -11.22 -26.44 22.79
N PRO A 20 -10.63 -26.00 23.91
CA PRO A 20 -11.27 -26.08 25.23
C PRO A 20 -12.66 -25.43 25.24
N GLU A 21 -13.65 -26.12 25.78
CA GLU A 21 -15.04 -25.65 25.79
C GLU A 21 -15.19 -24.33 26.56
N GLU A 22 -14.48 -24.18 27.67
CA GLU A 22 -14.49 -22.97 28.49
C GLU A 22 -14.01 -21.74 27.71
N TYR A 23 -13.01 -21.91 26.84
CA TYR A 23 -12.50 -20.85 25.99
C TYR A 23 -13.55 -20.42 24.95
N LEU A 24 -14.16 -21.38 24.25
CA LEU A 24 -15.21 -21.10 23.27
C LEU A 24 -16.46 -20.50 23.90
N ARG A 25 -16.82 -20.95 25.11
CA ARG A 25 -17.96 -20.41 25.88
C ARG A 25 -17.68 -18.97 26.32
N ALA A 26 -16.51 -18.68 26.87
CA ALA A 26 -16.10 -17.32 27.25
C ALA A 26 -16.05 -16.38 26.02
N LEU A 27 -15.55 -16.86 24.88
CA LEU A 27 -15.52 -16.11 23.64
C LEU A 27 -16.94 -15.80 23.13
N TYR A 28 -17.84 -16.79 23.16
CA TYR A 28 -19.24 -16.63 22.77
C TYR A 28 -19.94 -15.58 23.64
N GLU A 29 -19.76 -15.64 24.96
CA GLU A 29 -20.31 -14.64 25.88
C GLU A 29 -19.76 -13.24 25.60
N ARG A 30 -18.46 -13.12 25.33
CA ARG A 30 -17.83 -11.83 25.03
C ARG A 30 -18.39 -11.20 23.75
N ILE A 31 -18.56 -11.98 22.67
CA ILE A 31 -19.10 -11.50 21.40
C ILE A 31 -20.59 -11.17 21.54
N SER A 32 -21.33 -11.99 22.29
CA SER A 32 -22.76 -11.77 22.53
C SER A 32 -23.03 -10.52 23.36
N ARG A 33 -22.13 -10.19 24.31
CA ARG A 33 -22.22 -8.97 25.13
C ARG A 33 -21.69 -7.73 24.39
N ASN A 34 -20.59 -7.87 23.65
CA ASN A 34 -19.97 -6.80 22.87
C ASN A 34 -20.10 -7.11 21.38
N GLU A 35 -21.28 -6.84 20.84
CA GLU A 35 -21.55 -6.97 19.41
C GLU A 35 -20.60 -6.10 18.60
N ILE A 36 -20.07 -6.68 17.52
CA ILE A 36 -19.26 -5.95 16.54
C ILE A 36 -20.20 -5.05 15.75
N LYS A 37 -20.24 -3.76 16.11
CA LYS A 37 -21.01 -2.78 15.35
C LYS A 37 -20.30 -2.48 14.04
N MET A 38 -20.95 -2.78 12.92
CA MET A 38 -20.59 -2.20 11.63
C MET A 38 -21.17 -0.79 11.56
N LYS A 39 -20.42 0.15 11.00
CA LYS A 39 -20.90 1.51 10.79
C LYS A 39 -21.89 1.45 9.61
N ASP A 40 -23.13 1.86 9.85
CA ASP A 40 -24.14 1.95 8.80
C ASP A 40 -23.87 3.21 7.98
N ASP A 41 -23.26 3.03 6.81
CA ASP A 41 -23.01 4.11 5.87
C ASP A 41 -24.28 4.28 5.01
N GLY A 42 -25.27 4.95 5.59
CA GLY A 42 -26.59 5.14 4.99
C GLY A 42 -26.53 5.81 3.60
N LEU A 43 -26.94 5.08 2.56
CA LEU A 43 -26.91 5.55 1.18
C LEU A 43 -28.27 5.31 0.50
N GLY A 44 -29.05 6.39 0.38
CA GLY A 44 -30.17 6.49 -0.58
C GLY A 44 -29.66 6.91 -1.97
N PRO A 45 -30.43 6.66 -3.06
CA PRO A 45 -29.88 6.72 -4.40
C PRO A 45 -30.06 8.11 -5.05
N GLN A 46 -28.98 8.76 -5.51
CA GLN A 46 -29.05 9.72 -6.63
C GLN A 46 -27.75 9.93 -7.44
N GLN A 47 -27.88 9.58 -8.72
CA GLN A 47 -27.58 10.33 -9.96
C GLN A 47 -26.21 11.00 -10.24
N LYS A 48 -25.49 10.32 -11.15
CA LYS A 48 -24.37 10.66 -12.05
C LYS A 48 -24.15 12.13 -12.48
N GLN A 49 -22.90 12.60 -12.31
CA GLN A 49 -22.14 13.46 -13.26
C GLN A 49 -20.60 13.21 -13.14
N PRO A 50 -19.77 13.60 -14.13
CA PRO A 50 -18.39 13.10 -14.27
C PRO A 50 -17.33 14.07 -13.73
N ALA A 51 -16.37 13.55 -12.95
CA ALA A 51 -15.24 14.31 -12.40
C ALA A 51 -13.97 14.23 -13.27
N ASN A 52 -13.27 15.36 -13.32
CA ASN A 52 -12.05 15.62 -14.08
C ASN A 52 -10.80 15.54 -13.19
N SER A 53 -9.68 15.13 -13.81
CA SER A 53 -8.28 15.45 -13.44
C SER A 53 -7.54 14.59 -12.41
N SER A 54 -7.09 13.40 -12.83
CA SER A 54 -5.84 12.76 -12.33
C SER A 54 -5.35 11.63 -13.27
N ARG A 55 -5.58 11.75 -14.58
CA ARG A 55 -5.31 10.66 -15.56
C ARG A 55 -3.94 10.73 -16.25
N LEU A 56 -3.08 11.69 -15.90
CA LEU A 56 -2.01 12.10 -16.82
C LEU A 56 -0.89 11.06 -17.00
N LEU A 57 -0.68 10.12 -16.07
CA LEU A 57 0.47 9.19 -16.16
C LEU A 57 0.10 7.69 -16.03
N GLY A 58 -1.18 7.33 -16.03
CA GLY A 58 -1.62 5.93 -15.84
C GLY A 58 -1.08 5.30 -14.55
N LEU A 59 -0.71 6.13 -13.57
CA LEU A 59 -0.18 5.69 -12.28
C LEU A 59 -1.31 5.14 -11.41
N ASP A 60 -2.52 5.66 -11.63
CA ASP A 60 -3.80 5.20 -11.10
C ASP A 60 -4.03 3.70 -11.35
N THR A 61 -3.76 3.17 -12.54
CA THR A 61 -3.91 1.73 -12.80
C THR A 61 -2.90 0.89 -12.01
N ILE A 62 -1.64 1.33 -11.90
CA ILE A 62 -0.61 0.66 -11.11
C ILE A 62 -0.97 0.72 -9.62
N LEU A 63 -1.33 1.90 -9.11
CA LEU A 63 -1.71 2.08 -7.71
C LEU A 63 -2.99 1.31 -7.35
N ASN A 64 -3.96 1.20 -8.26
CA ASN A 64 -5.22 0.49 -8.00
C ASN A 64 -5.07 -1.05 -8.03
N ILE A 65 -4.05 -1.58 -8.72
CA ILE A 65 -3.68 -3.00 -8.68
C ILE A 65 -2.93 -3.33 -7.38
N VAL A 66 -2.13 -2.39 -6.89
CA VAL A 66 -1.10 -2.61 -5.86
C VAL A 66 -1.60 -2.25 -4.45
N VAL A 67 -2.47 -1.25 -4.35
CA VAL A 67 -3.34 -1.01 -3.20
C VAL A 67 -4.75 -1.32 -3.69
N PRO A 68 -5.29 -2.52 -3.42
CA PRO A 68 -6.69 -2.78 -3.73
C PRO A 68 -7.49 -1.75 -2.95
N ARG A 69 -8.08 -0.78 -3.63
CA ARG A 69 -9.28 -0.15 -3.09
C ARG A 69 -10.25 -1.30 -2.88
N ARG A 70 -10.44 -1.69 -1.62
CA ARG A 70 -11.35 -2.79 -1.25
C ARG A 70 -12.66 -2.50 -1.94
N GLY A 71 -13.06 -3.42 -2.81
CA GLY A 71 -14.07 -3.19 -3.83
C GLY A 71 -15.42 -2.81 -3.26
N ASP A 72 -15.65 -1.50 -3.20
CA ASP A 72 -16.95 -0.83 -3.31
C ASP A 72 -16.83 0.42 -4.21
N ASP A 73 -15.89 0.39 -5.17
CA ASP A 73 -15.68 1.48 -6.14
C ASP A 73 -16.58 1.35 -7.37
N LEU A 74 -17.88 1.12 -7.16
CA LEU A 74 -18.85 1.60 -8.13
C LEU A 74 -19.45 2.89 -7.58
N TYR A 75 -18.80 4.00 -7.95
CA TYR A 75 -19.20 5.40 -7.72
C TYR A 75 -18.87 6.00 -6.35
N MET A 76 -17.60 5.91 -5.94
CA MET A 76 -17.08 6.75 -4.86
C MET A 76 -16.35 7.96 -5.48
N GLU A 77 -17.08 9.05 -5.76
CA GLU A 77 -16.44 10.36 -5.82
C GLU A 77 -16.12 10.74 -4.37
N THR A 78 -14.95 10.30 -3.88
CA THR A 78 -14.47 10.64 -2.55
C THR A 78 -14.26 12.15 -2.50
N SER A 79 -15.23 12.87 -1.92
CA SER A 79 -15.09 14.30 -1.59
C SER A 79 -13.72 14.52 -0.92
N ASP A 80 -13.04 15.61 -1.30
CA ASP A 80 -11.77 16.01 -0.71
C ASP A 80 -11.80 16.00 0.82
N ASP A 81 -12.98 16.20 1.42
CA ASP A 81 -13.20 16.11 2.86
C ASP A 81 -12.98 14.71 3.44
N LEU A 82 -13.35 13.65 2.71
CA LEU A 82 -13.12 12.28 3.14
C LEU A 82 -11.63 11.91 3.01
N ILE A 83 -10.97 12.37 1.94
CA ILE A 83 -9.53 12.19 1.74
C ILE A 83 -8.77 12.90 2.86
N ARG A 84 -9.15 14.14 3.16
CA ARG A 84 -8.59 14.95 4.26
C ARG A 84 -8.80 14.28 5.61
N HIS A 85 -10.01 13.81 5.91
CA HIS A 85 -10.32 13.13 7.16
C HIS A 85 -9.55 11.80 7.30
N MET A 86 -9.32 11.07 6.20
CA MET A 86 -8.45 9.88 6.21
C MET A 86 -6.99 10.26 6.48
N GLN A 87 -6.45 11.28 5.81
CA GLN A 87 -5.08 11.76 6.02
C GLN A 87 -4.85 12.25 7.45
N GLU A 88 -5.81 12.97 8.03
CA GLU A 88 -5.77 13.44 9.42
C GLU A 88 -5.74 12.26 10.40
N ARG A 89 -6.59 11.24 10.19
CA ARG A 89 -6.59 10.00 10.99
C ARG A 89 -5.26 9.25 10.90
N PHE A 90 -4.63 9.21 9.73
CA PHE A 90 -3.30 8.62 9.55
C PHE A 90 -2.23 9.41 10.34
N LYS A 91 -2.25 10.74 10.26
CA LYS A 91 -1.33 11.62 11.00
C LYS A 91 -1.50 11.50 12.52
N GLU A 92 -2.74 11.40 13.02
CA GLU A 92 -3.02 11.22 14.45
C GLU A 92 -2.52 9.86 14.98
N LYS A 93 -2.70 8.78 14.20
CA LYS A 93 -2.19 7.46 14.57
C LYS A 93 -0.67 7.39 14.59
N ALA A 94 0.00 8.06 13.64
CA ALA A 94 1.45 8.15 13.60
C ALA A 94 2.04 8.88 14.83
N ARG A 95 1.28 9.78 15.47
CA ARG A 95 1.71 10.51 16.67
C ARG A 95 1.54 9.73 17.98
N LYS A 96 0.78 8.62 18.01
CA LYS A 96 0.29 8.00 19.26
C LYS A 96 0.96 6.68 19.67
N SER A 97 1.90 6.14 18.91
CA SER A 97 2.55 4.88 19.31
C SER A 97 3.94 5.11 19.87
N GLU A 98 4.10 4.89 21.18
CA GLU A 98 5.37 4.45 21.76
C GLU A 98 5.65 3.03 21.21
N SER A 99 6.00 2.94 19.92
CA SER A 99 6.20 1.66 19.26
C SER A 99 7.58 1.13 19.64
N VAL A 100 7.61 -0.02 20.30
CA VAL A 100 8.85 -0.76 20.51
C VAL A 100 9.36 -1.21 19.13
N TYR A 101 10.52 -0.71 18.73
CA TYR A 101 11.18 -1.10 17.49
C TYR A 101 12.01 -2.35 17.71
N TYR A 102 11.75 -3.37 16.89
CA TYR A 102 12.57 -4.58 16.83
C TYR A 102 13.33 -4.57 15.51
N ALA A 103 14.67 -4.64 15.59
CA ALA A 103 15.51 -4.75 14.42
C ALA A 103 15.56 -6.22 13.96
N ALA A 104 15.23 -6.46 12.69
CA ALA A 104 15.42 -7.76 12.05
C ALA A 104 16.67 -7.71 11.15
N SER A 105 17.61 -8.64 11.35
CA SER A 105 18.79 -8.80 10.48
C SER A 105 18.70 -10.03 9.58
N ASP A 106 17.68 -10.87 9.79
CA ASP A 106 17.46 -12.08 9.00
C ASP A 106 16.90 -11.73 7.61
N VAL A 107 17.58 -12.20 6.56
CA VAL A 107 17.24 -11.90 5.16
C VAL A 107 15.87 -12.44 4.77
N VAL A 108 15.44 -13.57 5.34
CA VAL A 108 14.13 -14.18 5.06
C VAL A 108 13.03 -13.30 5.66
N ILE A 109 13.19 -12.84 6.90
CA ILE A 109 12.24 -11.90 7.53
C ILE A 109 12.18 -10.60 6.72
N LEU A 110 13.34 -10.04 6.35
CA LEU A 110 13.39 -8.81 5.55
C LEU A 110 12.67 -8.99 4.20
N ARG A 111 12.78 -10.16 3.56
CA ARG A 111 12.10 -10.44 2.29
C ARG A 111 10.58 -10.34 2.44
N PHE A 112 10.02 -10.94 3.50
CA PHE A 112 8.59 -10.83 3.79
C PHE A 112 8.17 -9.40 4.12
N MET A 113 9.00 -8.65 4.86
CA MET A 113 8.71 -7.24 5.15
C MET A 113 8.60 -6.42 3.86
N VAL A 114 9.54 -6.62 2.92
CA VAL A 114 9.53 -5.93 1.62
C VAL A 114 8.34 -6.37 0.75
N GLU A 115 8.00 -7.66 0.71
CA GLU A 115 6.82 -8.17 0.01
C GLU A 115 5.50 -7.56 0.51
N VAL A 116 5.45 -7.11 1.77
CA VAL A 116 4.26 -6.43 2.32
C VAL A 116 4.31 -4.91 2.09
N CYS A 117 5.47 -4.28 2.26
CA CYS A 117 5.55 -2.81 2.28
C CYS A 117 5.84 -2.15 0.91
N TRP A 118 6.21 -2.91 -0.12
CA TRP A 118 6.55 -2.34 -1.43
C TRP A 118 5.45 -1.45 -2.03
N ALA A 119 4.19 -1.85 -1.85
CA ALA A 119 3.02 -1.18 -2.39
C ALA A 119 2.82 0.22 -1.77
N PRO A 120 2.75 0.34 -0.43
CA PRO A 120 2.83 1.62 0.26
C PRO A 120 4.08 2.44 -0.07
N MET A 121 5.26 1.81 -0.19
CA MET A 121 6.49 2.52 -0.57
C MET A 121 6.35 3.15 -1.96
N LEU A 122 5.88 2.38 -2.95
CA LEU A 122 5.65 2.86 -4.31
C LEU A 122 4.70 4.06 -4.33
N ALA A 123 3.59 3.98 -3.59
CA ALA A 123 2.66 5.11 -3.48
C ALA A 123 3.31 6.33 -2.81
N ALA A 124 4.04 6.11 -1.72
CA ALA A 124 4.72 7.17 -0.97
C ALA A 124 5.81 7.88 -1.78
N PHE A 125 6.43 7.21 -2.76
CA PHE A 125 7.40 7.84 -3.65
C PHE A 125 6.73 8.49 -4.86
N SER A 126 5.80 7.79 -5.51
CA SER A 126 5.19 8.26 -6.75
C SER A 126 4.27 9.47 -6.57
N VAL A 127 3.43 9.47 -5.54
CA VAL A 127 2.42 10.53 -5.38
C VAL A 127 3.08 11.89 -5.09
N PRO A 128 4.00 12.03 -4.12
CA PRO A 128 4.66 13.31 -3.87
C PRO A 128 5.57 13.73 -5.01
N LEU A 129 6.21 12.79 -5.72
CA LEU A 129 7.05 13.09 -6.88
C LEU A 129 6.25 13.68 -8.05
N ASP A 130 5.01 13.22 -8.24
CA ASP A 130 4.10 13.75 -9.25
C ASP A 130 3.58 15.15 -8.86
N GLN A 131 3.14 15.31 -7.62
CA GLN A 131 2.41 16.49 -7.14
C GLN A 131 3.30 17.65 -6.68
N SER A 132 4.57 17.38 -6.36
CA SER A 132 5.50 18.38 -5.86
C SER A 132 6.50 18.83 -6.93
N ASP A 133 6.84 20.11 -6.89
CA ASP A 133 8.00 20.68 -7.59
C ASP A 133 9.11 21.09 -6.59
N ASP A 134 8.97 20.73 -5.31
CA ASP A 134 10.01 20.93 -4.29
C ASP A 134 11.19 19.99 -4.54
N ALA A 135 12.40 20.56 -4.62
CA ALA A 135 13.64 19.83 -4.88
C ALA A 135 13.98 18.80 -3.78
N VAL A 136 13.67 19.10 -2.52
CA VAL A 136 13.93 18.19 -1.39
C VAL A 136 13.01 16.97 -1.47
N ILE A 137 11.72 17.20 -1.74
CA ILE A 137 10.73 16.12 -1.92
C ILE A 137 11.11 15.26 -3.13
N THR A 138 11.48 15.91 -4.24
CA THR A 138 11.94 15.23 -5.46
C THR A 138 13.13 14.32 -5.17
N THR A 139 14.15 14.86 -4.50
CA THR A 139 15.37 14.11 -4.16
C THR A 139 15.07 12.91 -3.28
N LEU A 140 14.28 13.10 -2.21
CA LEU A 140 13.91 12.01 -1.29
C LEU A 140 13.10 10.91 -1.98
N CYS A 141 12.13 11.27 -2.83
CA CYS A 141 11.35 10.29 -3.58
C CYS A 141 12.23 9.49 -4.56
N LEU A 142 13.14 10.17 -5.27
CA LEU A 142 14.05 9.53 -6.21
C LEU A 142 15.07 8.62 -5.51
N GLU A 143 15.58 9.01 -4.34
CA GLU A 143 16.36 8.13 -3.48
C GLU A 143 15.54 6.93 -3.01
N GLY A 144 14.27 7.13 -2.61
CA GLY A 144 13.35 6.06 -2.26
C GLY A 144 13.20 5.02 -3.39
N PHE A 145 12.98 5.50 -4.62
CA PHE A 145 12.96 4.64 -5.81
C PHE A 145 14.26 3.87 -6.00
N HIS A 146 15.42 4.55 -5.92
CA HIS A 146 16.72 3.91 -6.07
C HIS A 146 16.92 2.77 -5.08
N HIS A 147 16.66 3.01 -3.79
CA HIS A 147 16.81 2.00 -2.75
C HIS A 147 15.80 0.86 -2.89
N ALA A 148 14.55 1.15 -3.23
CA ALA A 148 13.53 0.14 -3.43
C ALA A 148 13.86 -0.78 -4.61
N ILE A 149 14.33 -0.21 -5.73
CA ILE A 149 14.78 -1.00 -6.89
C ILE A 149 15.99 -1.87 -6.50
N HIS A 150 16.95 -1.32 -5.75
CA HIS A 150 18.11 -2.08 -5.29
C HIS A 150 17.73 -3.26 -4.39
N VAL A 151 16.97 -3.00 -3.32
CA VAL A 151 16.56 -4.04 -2.36
C VAL A 151 15.73 -5.12 -3.03
N THR A 152 14.74 -4.75 -3.86
CA THR A 152 13.92 -5.73 -4.59
C THR A 152 14.73 -6.54 -5.61
N SER A 153 15.79 -5.96 -6.18
CA SER A 153 16.72 -6.68 -7.06
C SER A 153 17.56 -7.71 -6.28
N VAL A 154 18.18 -7.31 -5.17
CA VAL A 154 19.01 -8.19 -4.32
C VAL A 154 18.18 -9.36 -3.77
N MET A 155 16.92 -9.12 -3.41
CA MET A 155 16.02 -10.14 -2.88
C MET A 155 15.33 -11.00 -3.95
N SER A 156 15.69 -10.82 -5.23
CA SER A 156 15.09 -11.54 -6.37
C SER A 156 13.57 -11.38 -6.49
N LEU A 157 13.04 -10.22 -6.07
CA LEU A 157 11.63 -9.88 -6.12
C LEU A 157 11.28 -9.23 -7.48
N LYS A 158 11.38 -10.01 -8.57
CA LYS A 158 11.28 -9.51 -9.96
C LYS A 158 10.03 -8.65 -10.22
N THR A 159 8.84 -9.14 -9.87
CA THR A 159 7.58 -8.41 -10.07
C THR A 159 7.58 -7.05 -9.37
N HIS A 160 8.06 -7.00 -8.13
CA HIS A 160 8.11 -5.79 -7.31
C HIS A 160 9.05 -4.77 -7.93
N ARG A 161 10.26 -5.21 -8.26
CA ARG A 161 11.29 -4.41 -8.93
C ARG A 161 10.77 -3.84 -10.25
N ASP A 162 10.15 -4.68 -11.09
CA ASP A 162 9.65 -4.26 -12.39
C ASP A 162 8.54 -3.20 -12.24
N ALA A 163 7.72 -3.27 -11.19
CA ALA A 163 6.74 -2.23 -10.86
C ALA A 163 7.41 -0.89 -10.48
N PHE A 164 8.45 -0.89 -9.64
CA PHE A 164 9.20 0.32 -9.31
C PHE A 164 9.89 0.92 -10.54
N VAL A 165 10.55 0.09 -11.36
CA VAL A 165 11.22 0.53 -12.59
C VAL A 165 10.22 1.12 -13.59
N THR A 166 9.08 0.44 -13.79
CA THR A 166 8.02 0.93 -14.68
C THR A 166 7.46 2.27 -14.21
N SER A 167 7.26 2.43 -12.89
CA SER A 167 6.79 3.68 -12.31
C SER A 167 7.82 4.79 -12.45
N LEU A 168 9.11 4.52 -12.17
CA LEU A 168 10.19 5.50 -12.34
C LEU A 168 10.34 5.94 -13.79
N ALA A 169 10.21 5.01 -14.74
CA ALA A 169 10.29 5.31 -16.18
C ALA A 169 9.24 6.36 -16.60
N LYS A 170 8.04 6.34 -16.02
CA LYS A 170 7.00 7.34 -16.31
C LYS A 170 7.43 8.76 -15.92
N PHE A 171 8.16 8.90 -14.82
CA PHE A 171 8.67 10.19 -14.35
C PHE A 171 9.84 10.74 -15.18
N THR A 172 10.36 10.00 -16.15
CA THR A 172 11.40 10.52 -17.06
C THR A 172 10.85 11.43 -18.15
N SER A 173 9.53 11.43 -18.39
CA SER A 173 8.85 12.19 -19.46
C SER A 173 9.45 12.03 -20.86
N LEU A 174 10.14 10.91 -21.15
CA LEU A 174 10.78 10.68 -22.46
C LEU A 174 9.78 10.67 -23.64
N HIS A 175 8.50 10.44 -23.38
CA HIS A 175 7.44 10.48 -24.39
C HIS A 175 7.02 11.91 -24.78
N SER A 176 7.40 12.93 -23.99
CA SER A 176 7.21 14.35 -24.31
C SER A 176 8.46 15.17 -23.93
N PRO A 177 9.50 15.17 -24.79
CA PRO A 177 10.76 15.88 -24.50
C PRO A 177 10.60 17.38 -24.28
N ALA A 178 9.55 17.99 -24.82
CA ALA A 178 9.26 19.41 -24.67
C ALA A 178 8.86 19.80 -23.24
N ASP A 179 8.37 18.85 -22.45
CA ASP A 179 7.87 19.08 -21.08
C ASP A 179 8.87 18.64 -19.99
N ILE A 180 10.10 18.27 -20.37
CA ILE A 180 11.13 17.81 -19.44
C ILE A 180 11.55 18.95 -18.51
N LYS A 181 11.30 18.74 -17.22
CA LYS A 181 11.78 19.59 -16.12
C LYS A 181 12.98 18.95 -15.43
N GLN A 182 13.60 19.70 -14.52
CA GLN A 182 14.73 19.24 -13.70
C GLN A 182 14.45 17.89 -12.99
N LYS A 183 13.25 17.72 -12.42
CA LYS A 183 12.86 16.47 -11.76
C LYS A 183 12.87 15.25 -12.69
N ASN A 184 12.54 15.45 -13.97
CA ASN A 184 12.56 14.38 -14.96
C ASN A 184 14.00 14.00 -15.33
N ILE A 185 14.90 14.99 -15.41
CA ILE A 185 16.34 14.75 -15.62
C ILE A 185 16.94 13.95 -14.46
N GLU A 186 16.56 14.26 -13.23
CA GLU A 186 16.99 13.52 -12.05
C GLU A 186 16.42 12.10 -12.03
N ALA A 187 15.16 11.92 -12.41
CA ALA A 187 14.58 10.60 -12.61
C ALA A 187 15.35 9.76 -13.65
N ILE A 188 15.77 10.37 -14.76
CA ILE A 188 16.61 9.71 -15.79
C ILE A 188 17.94 9.26 -15.19
N LYS A 189 18.62 10.12 -14.41
CA LYS A 189 19.89 9.78 -13.75
C LYS A 189 19.73 8.57 -12.83
N VAL A 190 18.68 8.55 -12.01
CA VAL A 190 18.39 7.42 -11.11
C VAL A 190 18.05 6.15 -11.90
N GLY A 191 17.28 6.27 -12.99
CA GLY A 191 17.00 5.14 -13.88
C GLY A 191 18.26 4.50 -14.45
N ILE A 192 19.20 5.31 -14.94
CA ILE A 192 20.49 4.83 -15.47
C ILE A 192 21.33 4.14 -14.38
N LEU A 193 21.42 4.73 -13.19
CA LEU A 193 22.13 4.13 -12.05
C LEU A 193 21.52 2.76 -11.67
N SER A 194 20.19 2.69 -11.67
CA SER A 194 19.45 1.46 -11.34
C SER A 194 19.61 0.35 -12.39
N LEU A 195 19.80 0.71 -13.67
CA LEU A 195 20.05 -0.24 -14.76
C LEU A 195 21.47 -0.84 -14.68
N ASN A 196 22.48 -0.07 -14.29
CA ASN A 196 23.84 -0.58 -14.10
C ASN A 196 23.89 -1.68 -13.03
N LEU A 197 23.06 -1.53 -11.99
CA LEU A 197 22.90 -2.52 -10.94
C LEU A 197 22.31 -3.84 -11.48
N PHE A 198 21.35 -3.76 -12.40
CA PHE A 198 20.72 -4.92 -13.03
C PHE A 198 21.72 -5.80 -13.80
N SER A 199 22.70 -5.17 -14.46
CA SER A 199 23.75 -5.88 -15.20
C SER A 199 24.68 -6.69 -14.28
N LEU A 200 24.77 -6.34 -13.00
CA LEU A 200 25.62 -7.03 -12.02
C LEU A 200 24.94 -8.25 -11.39
N PHE A 201 23.60 -8.30 -11.37
CA PHE A 201 22.83 -9.38 -10.73
C PHE A 201 22.09 -10.31 -11.71
N SER A 202 22.23 -10.07 -13.03
CA SER A 202 21.60 -10.90 -14.07
C SER A 202 22.58 -11.86 -14.76
N GLY A 203 23.79 -12.02 -14.21
CA GLY A 203 24.82 -12.98 -14.66
C GLY A 203 24.81 -14.27 -13.87
#